data_AF-A0A1H6F2W8-F1
#
_entry.id   AF-A0A1H6F2W8-F1
#
_cell.length_a   1.000
_cell.length_b   1.000
_cell.length_c   1.000
_cell.angle_alpha   90.00
_cell.angle_beta   90.00
_cell.angle_gamma   90.00
#
_symmetry.space_group_name_H-M   'P 1'
#
loop_
_entity.id
_entity.type
_entity.pdbx_description
1 polymer ?
#
loop_
_entity_poly.entity_id
_entity_poly.type
_entity_poly.pdbx_seq_one_letter_code
_entity_poly.pdbx_strand_id
1 'polypeptide(L)'
;MEDLSKPAATVRKFAEQAAMTLVPAIPDTDLGHEVRLGPDTLDLATFLDTARQHGGGLLYLQASPFAPADDENRVADAPAHLAKHTGQIGQMDVAFAANGIVHVWQDRTPWYAEWRELAAAEAMRATYARETYENEDDDELREQEQAQRAELVEALLANPSFRAAKGVAARRPIAEAIIQAADVDWPAWRAIRTACERAEELGREKYTHLNAQLDDLVPELAADLEFQRCRTVPARNQVTERFLVSRADGFSGPVYLRDELRARAQRSGKAGNGEAATGLF
;
A
#
# COMPACT_ATOMS: atom_id res chain seq x y z
N MET A 1 -16.54 -39.04 12.83
CA MET A 1 -17.10 -38.26 11.70
C MET A 1 -16.94 -36.81 12.12
N GLU A 2 -15.80 -36.23 11.77
CA GLU A 2 -15.33 -34.95 12.32
C GLU A 2 -15.82 -33.82 11.43
N ASP A 3 -16.88 -33.17 11.89
CA ASP A 3 -17.40 -31.91 11.41
C ASP A 3 -17.06 -30.85 12.47
N LEU A 4 -16.50 -29.72 12.05
CA LEU A 4 -16.04 -28.67 12.95
C LEU A 4 -17.17 -27.75 13.46
N SER A 5 -18.44 -28.10 13.20
CA SER A 5 -19.62 -27.40 13.72
C SER A 5 -19.64 -27.31 15.26
N LYS A 6 -19.20 -28.34 15.97
CA LYS A 6 -19.13 -28.34 17.45
C LYS A 6 -18.07 -27.37 17.99
N PRO A 7 -16.80 -27.40 17.52
CA PRO A 7 -15.82 -26.36 17.80
C PRO A 7 -16.35 -24.95 17.49
N ALA A 8 -16.96 -24.73 16.33
CA ALA A 8 -17.49 -23.42 15.94
C ALA A 8 -18.59 -22.93 16.90
N ALA A 9 -19.50 -23.81 17.32
CA ALA A 9 -20.50 -23.49 18.33
C ALA A 9 -19.87 -23.17 19.71
N THR A 10 -18.77 -23.84 20.04
CA THR A 10 -18.01 -23.58 21.29
C THR A 10 -17.41 -22.19 21.27
N VAL A 11 -16.82 -21.76 20.16
CA VAL A 11 -16.27 -20.40 19.99
C VAL A 11 -17.37 -19.34 20.13
N ARG A 12 -18.53 -19.54 19.48
CA ARG A 12 -19.68 -18.63 19.58
C ARG A 12 -20.17 -18.48 21.03
N LYS A 13 -20.36 -19.61 21.72
CA LYS A 13 -20.77 -19.64 23.12
C LYS A 13 -19.73 -18.99 24.03
N PHE A 14 -18.44 -19.19 23.76
CA PHE A 14 -17.37 -18.54 24.51
C PHE A 14 -17.42 -17.02 24.35
N ALA A 15 -17.57 -16.51 23.12
CA ALA A 15 -17.67 -15.07 22.87
C ALA A 15 -18.85 -14.44 23.63
N GLU A 16 -20.01 -15.10 23.63
CA GLU A 16 -21.19 -14.67 24.41
C GLU A 16 -20.90 -14.63 25.92
N GLN A 17 -20.29 -15.68 26.46
CA GLN A 17 -19.99 -15.79 27.90
C GLN A 17 -18.91 -14.80 28.36
N ALA A 18 -17.94 -14.52 27.50
CA ALA A 18 -16.82 -13.61 27.78
C ALA A 18 -17.14 -12.15 27.42
N ALA A 19 -18.36 -11.85 26.98
CA ALA A 19 -18.78 -10.53 26.49
C ALA A 19 -17.86 -9.97 25.39
N MET A 20 -17.36 -10.85 24.52
CA MET A 20 -16.55 -10.49 23.35
C MET A 20 -17.45 -10.33 22.11
N THR A 21 -17.09 -9.38 21.24
CA THR A 21 -17.79 -9.20 19.96
C THR A 21 -17.27 -10.22 18.95
N LEU A 22 -18.18 -11.07 18.46
CA LEU A 22 -17.88 -12.03 17.41
C LEU A 22 -18.00 -11.39 16.03
N VAL A 23 -16.92 -11.41 15.27
CA VAL A 23 -16.87 -10.95 13.88
C VAL A 23 -16.88 -12.18 12.95
N PRO A 24 -17.86 -12.32 12.03
CA PRO A 24 -18.02 -13.50 11.18
C PRO A 24 -17.10 -13.44 9.94
N ALA A 25 -15.82 -13.15 10.16
CA ALA A 25 -14.77 -13.09 9.15
C ALA A 25 -13.41 -13.26 9.83
N ILE A 26 -12.36 -13.58 9.08
CA ILE A 26 -10.98 -13.55 9.54
C ILE A 26 -10.26 -12.41 8.80
N PRO A 27 -9.39 -11.63 9.46
CA PRO A 27 -8.56 -10.64 8.78
C PRO A 27 -7.75 -11.30 7.65
N ASP A 28 -7.56 -10.58 6.54
CA ASP A 28 -6.70 -11.04 5.46
C ASP A 28 -5.33 -11.44 6.03
N THR A 29 -4.96 -12.70 5.80
CA THR A 29 -3.69 -13.25 6.26
C THR A 29 -2.56 -12.79 5.35
N ASP A 30 -1.31 -12.88 5.83
CA ASP A 30 -0.09 -12.56 5.07
C ASP A 30 0.14 -11.06 4.77
N LEU A 31 -0.64 -10.15 5.39
CA LEU A 31 -0.50 -8.69 5.24
C LEU A 31 0.25 -8.01 6.39
N GLY A 32 0.78 -8.75 7.37
CA GLY A 32 1.45 -8.17 8.53
C GLY A 32 2.04 -9.17 9.53
N HIS A 33 2.23 -8.72 10.78
CA HIS A 33 2.73 -9.57 11.86
C HIS A 33 1.62 -10.48 12.37
N GLU A 34 1.69 -11.76 12.02
CA GLU A 34 0.74 -12.79 12.44
C GLU A 34 1.42 -14.01 13.05
N VAL A 35 0.70 -14.69 13.94
CA VAL A 35 1.11 -15.97 14.53
C VAL A 35 0.03 -16.98 14.21
N ARG A 36 0.38 -18.04 13.47
CA ARG A 36 -0.52 -19.15 13.15
C ARG A 36 -0.28 -20.31 14.11
N LEU A 37 -1.36 -20.74 14.74
CA LEU A 37 -1.42 -21.83 15.68
C LEU A 37 -2.42 -22.86 15.16
N GLY A 38 -2.25 -24.10 15.59
CA GLY A 38 -3.20 -25.18 15.32
C GLY A 38 -3.35 -26.07 16.54
N PRO A 39 -4.22 -27.07 16.47
CA PRO A 39 -4.49 -27.99 17.59
C PRO A 39 -3.23 -28.71 18.08
N ASP A 40 -2.22 -28.90 17.23
CA ASP A 40 -0.93 -29.52 17.60
C ASP A 40 -0.04 -28.61 18.47
N THR A 41 -0.25 -27.29 18.41
CA THR A 41 0.56 -26.30 19.13
C THR A 41 -0.15 -25.79 20.38
N LEU A 42 -1.46 -25.53 20.26
CA LEU A 42 -2.29 -24.98 21.33
C LEU A 42 -3.72 -25.46 21.13
N ASP A 43 -4.33 -26.06 22.15
CA ASP A 43 -5.74 -26.45 22.07
C ASP A 43 -6.66 -25.21 22.00
N LEU A 44 -7.85 -25.39 21.44
CA LEU A 44 -8.81 -24.31 21.23
C LEU A 44 -9.23 -23.62 22.53
N ALA A 45 -9.39 -24.35 23.63
CA ALA A 45 -9.83 -23.77 24.89
C ALA A 45 -8.76 -22.83 25.45
N THR A 46 -7.50 -23.27 25.43
CA THR A 46 -6.36 -22.45 25.84
C THR A 46 -6.17 -21.22 24.93
N PHE A 47 -6.39 -21.38 23.62
CA PHE A 47 -6.38 -20.25 22.68
C PHE A 47 -7.45 -19.21 23.01
N LEU A 48 -8.69 -19.64 23.27
CA LEU A 48 -9.80 -18.76 23.65
C LEU A 48 -9.56 -18.07 24.99
N ASP A 49 -9.00 -18.78 25.97
CA ASP A 49 -8.61 -18.18 27.25
C ASP A 49 -7.53 -17.10 27.07
N THR A 50 -6.57 -17.31 26.18
CA THR A 50 -5.56 -16.30 25.81
C THR A 50 -6.23 -15.08 25.15
N ALA A 51 -7.19 -15.32 24.25
CA ALA A 51 -7.97 -14.26 23.61
C ALA A 51 -8.74 -13.41 24.62
N ARG A 52 -9.31 -14.03 25.67
CA ARG A 52 -10.00 -13.33 26.76
C ARG A 52 -9.06 -12.51 27.64
N GLN A 53 -7.86 -13.02 27.91
CA GLN A 53 -6.90 -12.35 28.80
C GLN A 53 -6.19 -11.18 28.11
N HIS A 54 -5.87 -11.32 26.82
CA HIS A 54 -4.98 -10.39 26.11
C HIS A 54 -5.62 -9.74 24.89
N GLY A 55 -6.75 -10.25 24.41
CA GLY A 55 -7.43 -9.69 23.25
C GLY A 55 -8.14 -8.37 23.56
N GLY A 56 -8.34 -7.57 22.52
CA GLY A 56 -9.06 -6.28 22.60
C GLY A 56 -10.59 -6.39 22.64
N GLY A 57 -11.15 -7.52 23.09
CA GLY A 57 -12.60 -7.76 23.13
C GLY A 57 -13.25 -8.16 21.80
N LEU A 58 -12.47 -8.32 20.74
CA LEU A 58 -12.92 -8.85 19.45
C LEU A 58 -12.45 -10.30 19.28
N LEU A 59 -13.33 -11.14 18.76
CA LEU A 59 -13.01 -12.50 18.34
C LEU A 59 -13.52 -12.71 16.92
N TYR A 60 -12.63 -13.09 16.03
CA TYR A 60 -12.90 -13.36 14.63
C TYR A 60 -13.13 -14.86 14.47
N LEU A 61 -14.19 -15.23 13.74
CA LEU A 61 -14.51 -16.63 13.48
C LEU A 61 -14.96 -16.77 12.03
N GLN A 62 -14.25 -17.63 11.30
CA GLN A 62 -14.69 -18.10 10.00
C GLN A 62 -14.78 -19.63 10.04
N ALA A 63 -15.97 -20.12 9.73
CA ALA A 63 -16.24 -21.54 9.61
C ALA A 63 -16.80 -21.76 8.21
N SER A 64 -15.98 -22.34 7.33
CA SER A 64 -16.31 -22.45 5.91
C SER A 64 -17.02 -23.78 5.66
N PRO A 65 -18.30 -23.78 5.25
CA PRO A 65 -18.95 -25.00 4.81
C PRO A 65 -18.28 -25.50 3.53
N PHE A 66 -18.16 -26.82 3.41
CA PHE A 66 -17.64 -27.45 2.20
C PHE A 66 -18.66 -27.33 1.07
N ALA A 67 -18.38 -26.46 0.10
CA ALA A 67 -19.20 -26.21 -1.07
C ALA A 67 -18.34 -26.31 -2.33
N PRO A 68 -18.04 -27.53 -2.82
CA PRO A 68 -17.10 -27.73 -3.94
C PRO A 68 -17.56 -27.09 -5.25
N ALA A 69 -18.87 -26.83 -5.42
CA ALA A 69 -19.42 -26.15 -6.59
C ALA A 69 -19.20 -24.62 -6.59
N ASP A 70 -18.94 -24.03 -5.42
CA ASP A 70 -18.76 -22.58 -5.23
C ASP A 70 -17.27 -22.20 -5.05
N ASP A 71 -16.34 -23.17 -5.13
CA ASP A 71 -14.90 -22.92 -5.06
C ASP A 71 -14.41 -22.34 -6.40
N GLU A 72 -13.77 -21.16 -6.37
CA GLU A 72 -13.24 -20.46 -7.55
C GLU A 72 -12.23 -21.34 -8.32
N ASN A 73 -11.62 -22.32 -7.66
CA ASN A 73 -10.69 -23.29 -8.24
C ASN A 73 -11.40 -24.57 -8.74
N ARG A 74 -12.48 -24.39 -9.49
CA ARG A 74 -13.39 -25.42 -10.04
C ARG A 74 -12.70 -26.75 -10.36
N VAL A 75 -12.65 -27.68 -9.41
CA VAL A 75 -12.44 -29.10 -9.72
C VAL A 75 -13.77 -29.58 -10.27
N ALA A 76 -13.82 -29.87 -11.58
CA ALA A 76 -15.07 -30.09 -12.32
C ALA A 76 -16.00 -31.13 -11.70
N ASP A 77 -15.47 -32.07 -10.92
CA ASP A 77 -16.23 -32.98 -10.06
C ASP A 77 -15.43 -33.31 -8.80
N ALA A 78 -15.95 -32.96 -7.61
CA ALA A 78 -15.35 -33.44 -6.37
C ALA A 78 -15.45 -34.97 -6.30
N PRO A 79 -14.37 -35.69 -5.90
CA PRO A 79 -14.43 -37.15 -5.73
C PRO A 79 -15.65 -37.60 -4.92
N ALA A 80 -16.30 -38.69 -5.34
CA ALA A 80 -17.56 -39.14 -4.75
C ALA A 80 -17.47 -39.36 -3.22
N HIS A 81 -16.29 -39.73 -2.71
CA HIS A 81 -16.06 -39.89 -1.28
C HIS A 81 -15.94 -38.58 -0.51
N LEU A 82 -15.62 -37.45 -1.18
CA LEU A 82 -15.61 -36.10 -0.61
C LEU A 82 -16.97 -35.42 -0.75
N ALA A 83 -17.71 -35.68 -1.84
CA ALA A 83 -19.04 -35.09 -2.08
C ALA A 83 -20.04 -35.34 -0.94
N LYS A 84 -19.89 -36.44 -0.19
CA LYS A 84 -20.71 -36.75 1.00
C LYS A 84 -20.56 -35.76 2.17
N HIS A 85 -19.52 -34.93 2.14
CA HIS A 85 -19.24 -33.91 3.17
C HIS A 85 -19.80 -32.53 2.82
N THR A 86 -20.51 -32.39 1.69
CA THR A 86 -21.11 -31.12 1.26
C THR A 86 -21.96 -30.49 2.38
N GLY A 87 -21.70 -29.21 2.67
CA GLY A 87 -22.35 -28.45 3.74
C GLY A 87 -21.76 -28.66 5.14
N GLN A 88 -20.85 -29.61 5.34
CA GLN A 88 -20.12 -29.78 6.62
C GLN A 88 -18.98 -28.77 6.73
N ILE A 89 -18.60 -28.38 7.95
CA ILE A 89 -17.49 -27.45 8.15
C ILE A 89 -16.19 -28.24 8.13
N GLY A 90 -15.41 -28.04 7.07
CA GLY A 90 -14.11 -28.69 6.87
C GLY A 90 -12.91 -27.89 7.38
N GLN A 91 -13.08 -26.57 7.49
CA GLN A 91 -12.08 -25.66 8.06
C GLN A 91 -12.74 -24.66 8.99
N MET A 92 -12.10 -24.43 10.13
CA MET A 92 -12.45 -23.37 11.06
C MET A 92 -11.20 -22.57 11.42
N ASP A 93 -11.33 -21.26 11.31
CA ASP A 93 -10.32 -20.29 11.69
C ASP A 93 -10.89 -19.39 12.78
N VAL A 94 -10.10 -19.15 13.83
CA VAL A 94 -10.43 -18.26 14.93
C VAL A 94 -9.28 -17.28 15.11
N ALA A 95 -9.55 -16.00 15.21
CA ALA A 95 -8.48 -15.02 15.42
C ALA A 95 -8.82 -13.96 16.47
N PHE A 96 -7.79 -13.35 17.03
CA PHE A 96 -7.88 -12.12 17.80
C PHE A 96 -6.61 -11.30 17.62
N ALA A 97 -6.70 -9.99 17.86
CA ALA A 97 -5.54 -9.10 17.82
C ALA A 97 -5.12 -8.72 19.24
N ALA A 98 -3.82 -8.79 19.51
CA ALA A 98 -3.21 -8.34 20.76
C ALA A 98 -1.84 -7.73 20.47
N ASN A 99 -1.55 -6.56 21.08
CA ASN A 99 -0.25 -5.88 20.94
C ASN A 99 0.22 -5.67 19.48
N GLY A 100 -0.71 -5.45 18.55
CA GLY A 100 -0.39 -5.26 17.13
C GLY A 100 -0.09 -6.54 16.34
N ILE A 101 -0.30 -7.72 16.93
CA ILE A 101 -0.12 -9.03 16.30
C ILE A 101 -1.48 -9.71 16.15
N VAL A 102 -1.74 -10.29 14.98
CA VAL A 102 -2.92 -11.14 14.75
C VAL A 102 -2.57 -12.58 15.11
N HIS A 103 -3.28 -13.14 16.07
CA HIS A 103 -3.14 -14.55 16.44
C HIS A 103 -4.27 -15.32 15.76
N VAL A 104 -3.90 -16.29 14.93
CA VAL A 104 -4.85 -17.13 14.18
C VAL A 104 -4.69 -18.56 14.67
N TRP A 105 -5.80 -19.17 15.07
CA TRP A 105 -5.91 -20.59 15.33
C TRP A 105 -6.70 -21.25 14.21
N GLN A 106 -6.14 -22.28 13.60
CA GLN A 106 -6.73 -22.97 12.46
C GLN A 106 -6.81 -24.47 12.71
N ASP A 107 -7.97 -25.04 12.39
CA ASP A 107 -8.18 -26.48 12.37
C ASP A 107 -8.90 -26.89 11.08
N ARG A 108 -8.54 -28.08 10.60
CA ARG A 108 -9.01 -28.63 9.35
C ARG A 108 -9.23 -30.12 9.50
N THR A 109 -10.33 -30.59 8.96
CA THR A 109 -10.59 -32.03 8.90
C THR A 109 -9.68 -32.68 7.85
N PRO A 110 -9.30 -33.96 8.01
CA PRO A 110 -8.45 -34.65 7.04
C PRO A 110 -9.04 -34.67 5.62
N TRP A 111 -10.36 -34.83 5.50
CA TRP A 111 -11.04 -34.84 4.21
C TRP A 111 -11.05 -33.46 3.53
N TYR A 112 -11.06 -32.37 4.31
CA TYR A 112 -10.98 -31.03 3.75
C TYR A 112 -9.55 -30.69 3.33
N ALA A 113 -8.54 -31.19 4.06
CA ALA A 113 -7.15 -31.10 3.64
C ALA A 113 -6.91 -31.79 2.30
N GLU A 114 -7.43 -33.02 2.13
CA GLU A 114 -7.39 -33.75 0.85
C GLU A 114 -8.03 -32.95 -0.29
N TRP A 115 -9.21 -32.36 -0.06
CA TRP A 115 -9.85 -31.49 -1.05
C TRP A 115 -8.95 -30.32 -1.47
N ARG A 116 -8.35 -29.62 -0.49
CA ARG A 116 -7.48 -28.47 -0.75
C ARG A 116 -6.24 -28.86 -1.56
N GLU A 117 -5.68 -30.04 -1.30
CA GLU A 117 -4.56 -30.57 -2.08
C GLU A 117 -4.97 -30.89 -3.53
N LEU A 118 -6.14 -31.50 -3.73
CA LEU A 118 -6.68 -31.78 -5.06
C LEU A 118 -6.96 -30.50 -5.85
N ALA A 119 -7.60 -29.51 -5.20
CA ALA A 119 -7.87 -28.21 -5.80
C ALA A 119 -6.58 -27.47 -6.17
N ALA A 120 -5.57 -27.50 -5.30
CA ALA A 120 -4.26 -26.90 -5.58
C ALA A 120 -3.53 -27.61 -6.73
N ALA A 121 -3.57 -28.94 -6.79
CA ALA A 121 -2.95 -29.72 -7.87
C ALA A 121 -3.62 -29.45 -9.22
N GLU A 122 -4.95 -29.30 -9.25
CA GLU A 122 -5.68 -28.97 -10.48
C GLU A 122 -5.42 -27.53 -10.92
N ALA A 123 -5.35 -26.58 -9.98
CA ALA A 123 -4.93 -25.21 -10.28
C ALA A 123 -3.51 -25.18 -10.87
N MET A 124 -2.57 -25.94 -10.31
CA MET A 124 -1.21 -26.07 -10.87
C MET A 124 -1.24 -26.66 -12.29
N ARG A 125 -2.02 -27.73 -12.54
CA ARG A 125 -2.15 -28.31 -13.88
C ARG A 125 -2.75 -27.33 -14.88
N ALA A 126 -3.77 -26.58 -14.49
CA ALA A 126 -4.36 -25.53 -15.33
C ALA A 126 -3.32 -24.44 -15.65
N THR A 127 -2.50 -24.07 -14.67
CA THR A 127 -1.39 -23.11 -14.86
C THR A 127 -0.35 -23.65 -15.86
N TYR A 128 0.10 -24.89 -15.69
CA TYR A 128 1.06 -25.52 -16.61
C TYR A 128 0.51 -25.76 -18.02
N ALA A 129 -0.76 -26.15 -18.15
CA ALA A 129 -1.40 -26.33 -19.45
C ALA A 129 -1.53 -25.00 -20.21
N ARG A 130 -1.76 -23.90 -19.48
CA ARG A 130 -1.81 -22.53 -19.99
C ARG A 130 -0.42 -22.05 -20.44
N GLU A 131 0.62 -22.33 -19.66
CA GLU A 131 2.03 -22.04 -20.00
C GLU A 131 2.55 -22.81 -21.24
N THR A 132 1.90 -23.88 -21.69
CA THR A 132 2.42 -24.66 -22.84
C THR A 132 1.83 -24.23 -24.19
N TYR A 133 0.74 -23.47 -24.20
CA TYR A 133 0.05 -23.01 -25.42
C TYR A 133 -0.09 -21.48 -25.54
N GLU A 134 0.20 -20.69 -24.50
CA GLU A 134 0.07 -19.21 -24.51
C GLU A 134 1.40 -18.43 -24.60
N ASN A 135 2.58 -19.07 -24.60
CA ASN A 135 3.85 -18.34 -24.43
C ASN A 135 4.21 -17.33 -25.55
N GLU A 136 3.75 -17.50 -26.80
CA GLU A 136 4.06 -16.53 -27.85
C GLU A 136 3.08 -15.34 -27.85
N ASP A 137 1.79 -15.57 -27.61
CA ASP A 137 0.76 -14.51 -27.58
C ASP A 137 0.74 -13.74 -26.23
N ASP A 138 1.13 -14.37 -25.11
CA ASP A 138 1.17 -13.75 -23.78
C ASP A 138 2.41 -12.86 -23.59
N ASP A 139 3.53 -13.18 -24.25
CA ASP A 139 4.71 -12.30 -24.22
C ASP A 139 4.46 -10.99 -25.01
N GLU A 140 3.81 -11.06 -26.18
CA GLU A 140 3.41 -9.85 -26.93
C GLU A 140 2.39 -9.00 -26.15
N LEU A 141 1.41 -9.64 -25.50
CA LEU A 141 0.42 -8.95 -24.68
C LEU A 141 1.05 -8.30 -23.45
N ARG A 142 1.96 -8.99 -22.75
CA ARG A 142 2.71 -8.43 -21.61
C ARG A 142 3.62 -7.29 -22.02
N GLU A 143 4.29 -7.39 -23.16
CA GLU A 143 5.07 -6.28 -23.71
C GLU A 143 4.19 -5.08 -24.03
N GLN A 144 3.01 -5.31 -24.61
CA GLN A 144 2.03 -4.27 -24.88
C GLN A 144 1.50 -3.61 -23.60
N GLU A 145 1.12 -4.40 -22.60
CA GLU A 145 0.69 -3.89 -21.28
C GLU A 145 1.81 -3.12 -20.59
N GLN A 146 3.06 -3.60 -20.69
CA GLN A 146 4.21 -2.92 -20.13
C GLN A 146 4.51 -1.60 -20.84
N ALA A 147 4.36 -1.55 -22.17
CA ALA A 147 4.48 -0.34 -22.97
C ALA A 147 3.39 0.68 -22.61
N GLN A 148 2.12 0.25 -22.53
CA GLN A 148 1.01 1.10 -22.11
C GLN A 148 1.21 1.63 -20.68
N ARG A 149 1.69 0.78 -19.77
CA ARG A 149 2.05 1.20 -18.41
C ARG A 149 3.15 2.26 -18.42
N ALA A 150 4.20 2.06 -19.21
CA ALA A 150 5.30 3.01 -19.32
C ALA A 150 4.83 4.35 -19.88
N GLU A 151 3.99 4.33 -20.93
CA GLU A 151 3.39 5.52 -21.50
C GLU A 151 2.55 6.29 -20.48
N LEU A 152 1.71 5.58 -19.71
CA LEU A 152 0.91 6.20 -18.65
C LEU A 152 1.79 6.80 -17.54
N VAL A 153 2.87 6.12 -17.14
CA VAL A 153 3.82 6.67 -16.16
C VAL A 153 4.45 7.97 -16.68
N GLU A 154 4.88 8.00 -17.93
CA GLU A 154 5.46 9.21 -18.52
C GLU A 154 4.42 10.34 -18.68
N ALA A 155 3.17 10.01 -19.04
CA ALA A 155 2.07 10.99 -19.08
C ALA A 155 1.78 11.60 -17.69
N LEU A 156 1.79 10.77 -16.64
CA LEU A 156 1.64 11.23 -15.26
C LEU A 156 2.81 12.15 -14.84
N LEU A 157 4.05 11.79 -15.18
CA LEU A 157 5.23 12.60 -14.86
C LEU A 157 5.30 13.90 -15.66
N ALA A 158 4.77 13.93 -16.88
CA ALA A 158 4.67 15.15 -17.68
C ALA A 158 3.67 16.15 -17.06
N ASN A 159 2.68 15.68 -16.31
CA ASN A 159 1.66 16.53 -15.70
C ASN A 159 2.23 17.44 -14.60
N PRO A 160 2.14 18.78 -14.73
CA PRO A 160 2.70 19.71 -13.74
C PRO A 160 2.07 19.57 -12.34
N SER A 161 0.76 19.34 -12.26
CA SER A 161 0.06 19.19 -10.97
C SER A 161 0.50 17.92 -10.26
N PHE A 162 0.75 16.84 -10.99
CA PHE A 162 1.26 15.59 -10.44
C PHE A 162 2.68 15.74 -9.87
N ARG A 163 3.57 16.46 -10.59
CA ARG A 163 4.92 16.78 -10.10
C ARG A 163 4.90 17.65 -8.85
N ALA A 164 4.02 18.64 -8.80
CA ALA A 164 3.90 19.58 -7.69
C ALA A 164 3.26 18.97 -6.42
N ALA A 165 2.49 17.90 -6.56
CA ALA A 165 1.83 17.24 -5.43
C ALA A 165 2.84 16.51 -4.52
N LYS A 166 2.65 16.64 -3.20
CA LYS A 166 3.50 16.03 -2.16
C LYS A 166 2.94 14.67 -1.74
N GLY A 167 3.63 13.60 -2.14
CA GLY A 167 3.33 12.22 -1.74
C GLY A 167 2.14 11.58 -2.45
N VAL A 168 1.96 10.29 -2.20
CA VAL A 168 1.00 9.43 -2.92
C VAL A 168 -0.45 9.90 -2.75
N ALA A 169 -0.86 10.29 -1.54
CA ALA A 169 -2.25 10.69 -1.27
C ALA A 169 -2.70 11.91 -2.08
N ALA A 170 -1.80 12.88 -2.31
CA ALA A 170 -2.09 14.07 -3.11
C ALA A 170 -2.01 13.81 -4.63
N ARG A 171 -1.17 12.86 -5.05
CA ARG A 171 -0.99 12.48 -6.46
C ARG A 171 -2.11 11.58 -6.98
N ARG A 172 -2.68 10.73 -6.12
CA ARG A 172 -3.73 9.77 -6.49
C ARG A 172 -4.93 10.39 -7.21
N PRO A 173 -5.61 11.43 -6.69
CA PRO A 173 -6.76 12.01 -7.39
C PRO A 173 -6.39 12.66 -8.73
N ILE A 174 -5.15 13.17 -8.87
CA ILE A 174 -4.64 13.72 -10.14
C ILE A 174 -4.44 12.60 -11.15
N ALA A 175 -3.86 11.48 -10.71
CA ALA A 175 -3.65 10.32 -11.56
C ALA A 175 -4.97 9.70 -12.02
N GLU A 176 -5.93 9.54 -11.11
CA GLU A 176 -7.26 9.02 -11.42
C GLU A 176 -7.97 9.87 -12.48
N ALA A 177 -7.87 11.20 -12.40
CA ALA A 177 -8.43 12.10 -13.42
C ALA A 177 -7.77 11.94 -14.79
N ILE A 178 -6.44 11.73 -14.84
CA ILE A 178 -5.70 11.50 -16.09
C ILE A 178 -6.07 10.14 -16.70
N ILE A 179 -6.16 9.10 -15.87
CA ILE A 179 -6.52 7.74 -16.26
C ILE A 179 -7.95 7.70 -16.81
N GLN A 180 -8.89 8.37 -16.14
CA GLN A 180 -10.27 8.47 -16.61
C GLN A 180 -10.36 9.19 -17.96
N ALA A 181 -9.56 10.24 -18.17
CA ALA A 181 -9.52 10.95 -19.44
C ALA A 181 -8.86 10.12 -20.57
N ALA A 182 -7.99 9.17 -20.22
CA ALA A 182 -7.29 8.29 -21.15
C ALA A 182 -8.05 6.98 -21.45
N ASP A 183 -9.23 6.78 -20.87
CA ASP A 183 -10.10 5.60 -21.08
C ASP A 183 -9.37 4.25 -20.89
N VAL A 184 -8.54 4.19 -19.85
CA VAL A 184 -7.73 3.00 -19.55
C VAL A 184 -8.59 1.92 -18.87
N ASP A 185 -8.77 0.77 -19.53
CA ASP A 185 -9.65 -0.33 -19.10
C ASP A 185 -8.96 -1.38 -18.18
N TRP A 186 -7.70 -1.16 -17.81
CA TRP A 186 -6.94 -2.10 -16.97
C TRP A 186 -6.55 -1.52 -15.60
N PRO A 187 -6.18 -2.36 -14.60
CA PRO A 187 -5.87 -1.92 -13.25
C PRO A 187 -4.63 -1.00 -13.16
N ALA A 188 -4.83 0.30 -13.39
CA ALA A 188 -3.77 1.30 -13.48
C ALA A 188 -3.04 1.60 -12.15
N TRP A 189 -3.44 0.98 -11.04
CA TRP A 189 -2.83 1.20 -9.72
C TRP A 189 -1.31 0.95 -9.72
N ARG A 190 -0.83 -0.02 -10.51
CA ARG A 190 0.62 -0.28 -10.66
C ARG A 190 1.32 0.90 -11.33
N ALA A 191 0.73 1.49 -12.38
CA ALA A 191 1.27 2.67 -13.04
C ALA A 191 1.30 3.87 -12.08
N ILE A 192 0.22 4.10 -11.32
CA ILE A 192 0.15 5.20 -10.34
C ILE A 192 1.26 5.06 -9.30
N ARG A 193 1.45 3.86 -8.74
CA ARG A 193 2.50 3.59 -7.76
C ARG A 193 3.89 3.87 -8.34
N THR A 194 4.20 3.31 -9.51
CA THR A 194 5.48 3.53 -10.20
C THR A 194 5.72 5.00 -10.54
N ALA A 195 4.70 5.72 -11.01
CA ALA A 195 4.80 7.15 -11.28
C ALA A 195 5.05 7.96 -9.99
N CYS A 196 4.44 7.58 -8.86
CA CYS A 196 4.69 8.23 -7.58
C CYS A 196 6.13 8.01 -7.11
N GLU A 197 6.63 6.78 -7.15
CA GLU A 197 8.01 6.43 -6.77
C GLU A 197 9.02 7.20 -7.64
N ARG A 198 8.80 7.20 -8.97
CA ARG A 198 9.68 7.91 -9.91
C ARG A 198 9.61 9.43 -9.75
N ALA A 199 8.45 9.99 -9.42
CA ALA A 199 8.32 11.41 -9.10
C ALA A 199 9.09 11.80 -7.83
N GLU A 200 9.09 10.94 -6.81
CA GLU A 200 9.86 11.17 -5.58
C GLU A 200 11.36 11.05 -5.81
N GLU A 201 11.78 10.08 -6.60
CA GLU A 201 13.18 9.92 -7.01
C GLU A 201 13.69 11.12 -7.81
N LEU A 202 12.99 11.50 -8.89
CA LEU A 202 13.36 12.66 -9.70
C LEU A 202 13.37 13.95 -8.86
N GLY A 203 12.37 14.14 -8.00
CA GLY A 203 12.36 15.27 -7.07
C GLY A 203 13.58 15.27 -6.14
N ARG A 204 13.88 14.13 -5.51
CA ARG A 204 15.04 13.96 -4.61
C ARG A 204 16.37 14.24 -5.33
N GLU A 205 16.55 13.76 -6.55
CA GLU A 205 17.74 14.02 -7.36
C GLU A 205 17.90 15.52 -7.66
N LYS A 206 16.83 16.17 -8.14
CA LYS A 206 16.83 17.61 -8.44
C LYS A 206 17.17 18.42 -7.19
N TYR A 207 16.56 18.11 -6.06
CA TYR A 207 16.81 18.83 -4.81
C TYR A 207 18.17 18.52 -4.18
N THR A 208 18.75 17.35 -4.44
CA THR A 208 20.13 17.04 -4.08
C THR A 208 21.10 17.92 -4.88
N HIS A 209 20.87 18.05 -6.20
CA HIS A 209 21.66 18.92 -7.05
C HIS A 209 21.53 20.41 -6.65
N LEU A 210 20.31 20.90 -6.43
CA LEU A 210 20.07 22.27 -5.97
C LEU A 210 20.71 22.55 -4.61
N ASN A 211 20.74 21.56 -3.70
CA ASN A 211 21.40 21.71 -2.41
C ASN A 211 22.92 21.92 -2.55
N ALA A 212 23.56 21.22 -3.50
CA ALA A 212 24.98 21.39 -3.78
C ALA A 212 25.31 22.77 -4.39
N GLN A 213 24.34 23.41 -5.03
CA GLN A 213 24.47 24.72 -5.69
C GLN A 213 23.88 25.87 -4.86
N LEU A 214 23.62 25.67 -3.57
CA LEU A 214 22.97 26.68 -2.73
C LEU A 214 23.68 28.03 -2.78
N ASP A 215 25.02 28.04 -2.77
CA ASP A 215 25.78 29.28 -2.73
C ASP A 215 25.64 30.11 -4.01
N ASP A 216 25.35 29.47 -5.15
CA ASP A 216 25.04 30.14 -6.41
C ASP A 216 23.58 30.65 -6.45
N LEU A 217 22.66 29.90 -5.84
CA LEU A 217 21.22 30.26 -5.79
C LEU A 217 20.92 31.41 -4.83
N VAL A 218 21.75 31.60 -3.79
CA VAL A 218 21.61 32.67 -2.80
C VAL A 218 21.64 34.07 -3.40
N PRO A 219 22.65 34.47 -4.20
CA PRO A 219 22.68 35.80 -4.81
C PRO A 219 21.54 36.00 -5.81
N GLU A 220 21.15 34.95 -6.54
CA GLU A 220 20.01 35.00 -7.46
C GLU A 220 18.70 35.32 -6.75
N LEU A 221 18.38 34.59 -5.67
CA LEU A 221 17.17 34.85 -4.88
C LEU A 221 17.25 36.19 -4.14
N ALA A 222 18.43 36.61 -3.68
CA ALA A 222 18.61 37.90 -3.02
C ALA A 222 18.36 39.09 -3.96
N ALA A 223 18.62 38.92 -5.27
CA ALA A 223 18.35 39.92 -6.31
C ALA A 223 16.88 39.93 -6.76
N ASP A 224 16.07 38.94 -6.40
CA ASP A 224 14.66 38.84 -6.79
C ASP A 224 13.81 39.96 -6.14
N LEU A 225 13.17 40.77 -6.98
CA LEU A 225 12.36 41.92 -6.54
C LEU A 225 11.12 41.51 -5.74
N GLU A 226 10.51 40.36 -6.04
CA GLU A 226 9.35 39.87 -5.31
C GLU A 226 9.76 39.41 -3.91
N PHE A 227 10.91 38.74 -3.80
CA PHE A 227 11.51 38.35 -2.53
C PHE A 227 11.85 39.57 -1.67
N GLN A 228 12.46 40.61 -2.25
CA GLN A 228 12.80 41.86 -1.57
C GLN A 228 11.56 42.63 -1.07
N ARG A 229 10.48 42.65 -1.85
CA ARG A 229 9.22 43.33 -1.49
C ARG A 229 8.47 42.65 -0.35
N CYS A 230 8.70 41.35 -0.14
CA CYS A 230 8.07 40.59 0.93
C CYS A 230 8.58 41.03 2.31
N ARG A 231 7.66 41.51 3.16
CA ARG A 231 7.95 42.00 4.52
C ARG A 231 7.81 40.93 5.60
N THR A 232 7.13 39.83 5.30
CA THR A 232 6.86 38.75 6.28
C THR A 232 7.59 37.47 5.90
N VAL A 233 7.91 36.67 6.91
CA VAL A 233 8.56 35.37 6.71
C VAL A 233 7.69 34.40 5.88
N PRO A 234 6.37 34.26 6.11
CA PRO A 234 5.54 33.39 5.29
C PRO A 234 5.50 33.77 3.80
N ALA A 235 5.44 35.07 3.49
CA ALA A 235 5.45 35.53 2.11
C ALA A 235 6.81 35.23 1.43
N ARG A 236 7.92 35.42 2.15
CA ARG A 236 9.25 35.03 1.65
C ARG A 236 9.36 33.52 1.43
N ASN A 237 8.83 32.70 2.35
CA ASN A 237 8.80 31.24 2.17
C ASN A 237 8.09 30.86 0.87
N GLN A 238 6.95 31.51 0.56
CA GLN A 238 6.20 31.23 -0.66
C GLN A 238 6.99 31.61 -1.93
N VAL A 239 7.66 32.76 -1.93
CA VAL A 239 8.53 33.17 -3.04
C VAL A 239 9.70 32.19 -3.20
N THR A 240 10.39 31.85 -2.11
CA THR A 240 11.51 30.89 -2.12
C THR A 240 11.06 29.50 -2.58
N GLU A 241 9.88 29.04 -2.16
CA GLU A 241 9.33 27.75 -2.60
C GLU A 241 9.06 27.76 -4.10
N ARG A 242 8.42 28.80 -4.65
CA ARG A 242 8.21 28.91 -6.11
C ARG A 242 9.52 29.01 -6.88
N PHE A 243 10.51 29.73 -6.35
CA PHE A 243 11.85 29.82 -6.94
C PHE A 243 12.52 28.45 -7.02
N LEU A 244 12.45 27.66 -5.95
CA LEU A 244 13.01 26.31 -5.95
C LEU A 244 12.24 25.35 -6.86
N VAL A 245 10.90 25.41 -6.86
CA VAL A 245 10.05 24.57 -7.71
C VAL A 245 10.31 24.83 -9.19
N SER A 246 10.53 26.08 -9.61
CA SER A 246 10.85 26.41 -11.00
C SER A 246 12.21 25.88 -11.44
N ARG A 247 13.15 25.71 -10.50
CA ARG A 247 14.49 25.11 -10.72
C ARG A 247 14.52 23.59 -10.60
N ALA A 248 13.48 23.01 -10.00
CA ALA A 248 13.33 21.57 -9.81
C ALA A 248 12.29 20.98 -10.78
N ASP A 249 12.12 21.54 -11.97
CA ASP A 249 11.16 21.06 -12.98
C ASP A 249 9.73 20.87 -12.44
N GLY A 250 9.28 21.74 -11.54
CA GLY A 250 7.93 21.65 -10.96
C GLY A 250 7.78 20.65 -9.80
N PHE A 251 8.83 19.89 -9.45
CA PHE A 251 8.77 18.99 -8.31
C PHE A 251 8.77 19.76 -6.99
N SER A 252 7.99 19.28 -6.04
CA SER A 252 7.93 19.86 -4.70
C SER A 252 9.13 19.45 -3.84
N GLY A 253 9.76 20.41 -3.18
CA GLY A 253 10.98 20.18 -2.39
C GLY A 253 10.80 20.00 -0.89
N PRO A 254 11.88 19.60 -0.20
CA PRO A 254 11.91 19.52 1.25
C PRO A 254 11.93 20.91 1.88
N VAL A 255 11.26 21.03 3.03
CA VAL A 255 11.09 22.30 3.76
C VAL A 255 12.43 22.89 4.22
N TYR A 256 13.38 22.05 4.65
CA TYR A 256 14.66 22.52 5.17
C TYR A 256 15.45 23.33 4.13
N LEU A 257 15.42 22.92 2.85
CA LEU A 257 16.21 23.57 1.80
C LEU A 257 15.66 24.96 1.50
N ARG A 258 14.33 25.08 1.45
CA ARG A 258 13.64 26.36 1.33
C ARG A 258 14.04 27.31 2.46
N ASP A 259 13.98 26.83 3.70
CA ASP A 259 14.24 27.66 4.87
C ASP A 259 15.71 28.11 4.95
N GLU A 260 16.64 27.23 4.57
CA GLU A 260 18.08 27.51 4.49
C GLU A 260 18.40 28.55 3.40
N LEU A 261 17.91 28.33 2.17
CA LEU A 261 18.13 29.24 1.04
C LEU A 261 17.59 30.65 1.37
N ARG A 262 16.37 30.74 1.90
CA ARG A 262 15.77 31.99 2.35
C ARG A 262 16.63 32.68 3.42
N ALA A 263 17.10 31.95 4.41
CA ALA A 263 17.92 32.49 5.50
C ALA A 263 19.27 33.02 5.00
N ARG A 264 19.91 32.34 4.04
CA ARG A 264 21.15 32.81 3.40
C ARG A 264 20.91 34.04 2.51
N ALA A 265 19.90 34.02 1.64
CA ALA A 265 19.54 35.16 0.79
C ALA A 265 19.23 36.44 1.60
N GLN A 266 18.50 36.30 2.71
CA GLN A 266 18.21 37.42 3.60
C GLN A 266 19.47 38.00 4.28
N ARG A 267 20.45 37.17 4.61
CA ARG A 267 21.74 37.65 5.16
C ARG A 267 22.56 38.39 4.10
N SER A 268 22.60 37.85 2.89
CA SER A 268 23.30 38.47 1.74
C SER A 268 22.74 39.86 1.41
N GLY A 269 21.41 40.01 1.36
CA GLY A 269 20.78 41.32 1.08
C GLY A 269 21.02 42.37 2.18
N LYS A 270 21.24 41.95 3.44
CA LYS A 270 21.61 42.88 4.53
C LYS A 270 23.06 43.34 4.45
N ALA A 271 23.98 42.46 4.03
CA ALA A 271 25.39 42.81 3.88
C ALA A 271 25.62 43.86 2.77
N GLY A 272 24.95 43.70 1.62
CA GLY A 272 25.06 44.66 0.51
C GLY A 272 24.50 46.06 0.81
N ASN A 273 23.47 46.17 1.66
CA ASN A 273 22.94 47.46 2.12
C ASN A 273 23.75 48.10 3.26
N GLY A 274 24.56 47.31 3.97
CA GLY A 274 25.43 47.80 5.05
C GLY A 274 26.68 48.52 4.51
N GLU A 275 27.32 47.98 3.47
CA GLU A 275 28.50 48.59 2.86
C GLU A 275 28.21 49.92 2.16
N ALA A 276 27.04 50.05 1.50
CA ALA A 276 26.62 51.29 0.84
C ALA A 276 26.35 52.46 1.82
N ALA A 277 26.12 52.17 3.11
CA ALA A 277 25.86 53.18 4.13
C ALA A 277 27.14 53.73 4.80
N THR A 278 28.30 53.09 4.59
CA THR A 278 29.58 53.45 5.24
C THR A 278 30.52 54.30 4.38
N GLY A 279 30.17 54.60 3.13
CA GLY A 279 31.01 55.38 2.18
C GLY A 279 30.73 56.89 2.13
N LEU A 280 30.00 57.44 3.10
CA LEU A 280 29.68 58.88 3.18
C LEU A 280 30.17 59.46 4.51
N PHE A 281 31.50 59.48 4.70
CA PHE A 281 32.17 60.40 5.63
C PHE A 281 33.55 60.76 5.09
#